data_AF-A0A081BSS2-F1
#
_entry.id   AF-A0A081BSS2-F1
#
_cell.length_a   1.000
_cell.length_b   1.000
_cell.length_c   1.000
_cell.angle_alpha   90.00
_cell.angle_beta   90.00
_cell.angle_gamma   90.00
#
_symmetry.space_group_name_H-M   'P 1'
#
loop_
_entity.id
_entity.type
_entity.pdbx_description
1 polymer ?
#
loop_
_entity_poly.entity_id
_entity_poly.type
_entity_poly.pdbx_seq_one_letter_code
_entity_poly.pdbx_strand_id
1 'polypeptide(L)'
;MSDELSKEELLKELADRMKEIEATKAQLWESGKYEPLMEGEYWDCQIVMRQTEQGENADVTDLLQKKHDGLIAAQQQIHKVAEKE
;
A
#
# COMPACT_ATOMS: atom_id res chain seq x y z
N MET A 1 4.86 -9.15 28.99
CA MET A 1 3.61 -8.96 28.25
C MET A 1 4.00 -9.11 26.80
N SER A 2 3.54 -10.18 26.14
CA SER A 2 3.66 -10.27 24.69
C SER A 2 2.51 -9.45 24.15
N ASP A 3 2.79 -8.26 23.65
CA ASP A 3 1.81 -7.41 22.98
C ASP A 3 1.50 -7.98 21.59
N GLU A 4 0.96 -9.20 21.57
CA GLU A 4 0.34 -9.75 20.36
C GLU A 4 -1.03 -9.08 20.23
N LEU A 5 -1.12 -8.13 19.30
CA LEU A 5 -2.40 -7.65 18.78
C LEU A 5 -3.25 -8.85 18.39
N SER A 6 -4.53 -8.83 18.78
CA SER A 6 -5.45 -9.85 18.27
C SER A 6 -5.54 -9.74 16.75
N LYS A 7 -5.84 -10.85 16.08
CA LYS A 7 -6.06 -10.88 14.63
C LYS A 7 -7.03 -9.79 14.16
N GLU A 8 -8.09 -9.55 14.93
CA GLU A 8 -9.10 -8.54 14.59
C GLU A 8 -8.57 -7.10 14.73
N GLU A 9 -7.78 -6.83 15.78
CA GLU A 9 -7.16 -5.52 15.98
C GLU A 9 -6.12 -5.22 14.89
N LEU A 10 -5.27 -6.20 14.55
CA LEU A 10 -4.30 -6.06 13.46
C LEU A 10 -4.98 -5.76 12.12
N LEU A 11 -6.04 -6.51 11.77
CA LEU A 11 -6.78 -6.27 10.53
C LEU A 11 -7.44 -4.88 10.51
N LYS A 12 -7.92 -4.41 11.66
CA LYS A 12 -8.48 -3.07 11.79
C LYS A 12 -7.42 -1.98 11.60
N GLU A 13 -6.26 -2.13 12.26
CA GLU A 13 -5.15 -1.17 12.12
C GLU A 13 -4.64 -1.10 10.67
N LEU A 14 -4.50 -2.24 10.00
CA LEU A 14 -4.12 -2.28 8.59
C LEU A 14 -5.17 -1.62 7.68
N ALA A 15 -6.46 -1.86 7.94
CA ALA A 15 -7.53 -1.24 7.17
C ALA A 15 -7.59 0.28 7.38
N ASP A 16 -7.40 0.76 8.62
CA ASP A 16 -7.36 2.19 8.91
C ASP A 16 -6.11 2.85 8.31
N ARG A 17 -4.95 2.18 8.37
CA ARG A 17 -3.72 2.64 7.72
C ARG A 17 -3.86 2.77 6.21
N MET A 18 -4.50 1.81 5.56
CA MET A 18 -4.78 1.89 4.13
C MET A 18 -5.67 3.09 3.76
N LYS A 19 -6.67 3.42 4.58
CA LYS A 19 -7.51 4.62 4.34
C LYS A 19 -6.69 5.90 4.43
N GLU A 20 -5.76 5.98 5.39
CA GLU A 20 -4.84 7.11 5.49
C GLU A 20 -3.95 7.24 4.26
N ILE A 21 -3.41 6.11 3.78
CA ILE A 21 -2.60 6.06 2.56
C ILE A 21 -3.41 6.53 1.36
N GLU A 22 -4.64 6.03 1.16
CA GLU A 22 -5.52 6.45 0.06
C GLU A 22 -5.82 7.95 0.11
N ALA A 23 -6.15 8.47 1.30
CA ALA A 23 -6.39 9.90 1.50
C ALA A 23 -5.15 10.75 1.17
N THR A 24 -3.97 10.30 1.61
CA THR A 24 -2.71 11.01 1.35
C THR A 24 -2.35 10.97 -0.13
N LYS A 25 -2.52 9.82 -0.80
CA LYS A 25 -2.28 9.67 -2.24
C LYS A 25 -3.20 10.58 -3.06
N ALA A 26 -4.47 10.71 -2.68
CA ALA A 26 -5.39 11.62 -3.35
C ALA A 26 -4.93 13.08 -3.24
N GLN A 27 -4.51 13.52 -2.05
CA GLN A 27 -3.97 14.88 -1.84
C GLN A 27 -2.68 15.12 -2.64
N LEU A 28 -1.77 14.15 -2.64
CA LEU A 28 -0.53 14.23 -3.42
C LEU A 28 -0.85 14.33 -4.92
N TRP A 29 -1.75 13.51 -5.42
CA TRP A 29 -2.19 13.53 -6.82
C TRP A 29 -2.72 14.90 -7.25
N GLU A 30 -3.60 15.50 -6.44
CA GLU A 30 -4.16 16.85 -6.69
C GLU A 30 -3.07 17.94 -6.74
N SER A 31 -2.00 17.77 -5.95
CA SER A 31 -0.84 18.68 -5.93
C SER A 31 0.24 18.35 -6.97
N GLY A 32 0.02 17.36 -7.83
CA GLY A 32 1.00 16.89 -8.82
C GLY A 32 2.19 16.14 -8.22
N LYS A 33 2.13 15.79 -6.93
CA LYS A 33 3.16 15.04 -6.21
C LYS A 33 2.81 13.56 -6.16
N TYR A 34 3.84 12.73 -6.05
CA TYR A 34 3.71 11.28 -6.07
C TYR A 34 4.74 10.68 -5.14
N GLU A 35 4.31 9.71 -4.33
CA GLU A 35 5.18 9.00 -3.39
C GLU A 35 5.08 7.48 -3.65
N PRO A 36 6.05 6.87 -4.35
CA PRO A 36 6.02 5.44 -4.67
C PRO A 36 6.05 4.59 -3.40
N LEU A 37 6.70 5.04 -2.32
CA LEU A 37 6.74 4.28 -1.08
C LEU A 37 5.35 4.10 -0.45
N MET A 38 4.44 5.07 -0.61
CA MET A 38 3.05 4.93 -0.16
C MET A 38 2.27 3.90 -0.99
N GLU A 39 2.54 3.81 -2.29
CA GLU A 39 1.97 2.74 -3.12
C GLU A 39 2.45 1.38 -2.64
N GLY A 40 3.75 1.24 -2.37
CA GLY A 40 4.33 0.01 -1.81
C GLY A 40 3.69 -0.39 -0.47
N GLU A 41 3.55 0.56 0.45
CA GLU A 41 2.96 0.34 1.78
C GLU A 41 1.51 -0.12 1.70
N TYR A 42 0.71 0.46 0.80
CA TYR A 42 -0.69 0.05 0.58
C TYR A 42 -0.81 -1.44 0.24
N TRP A 43 0.02 -1.90 -0.70
CA TRP A 43 0.01 -3.30 -1.12
C TRP A 43 0.61 -4.23 -0.06
N ASP A 44 1.57 -3.76 0.73
CA ASP A 44 2.07 -4.51 1.88
C ASP A 44 0.98 -4.74 2.92
N CYS A 45 0.13 -3.74 3.21
CA CYS A 45 -1.03 -3.92 4.07
C CYS A 45 -1.98 -5.00 3.53
N GLN A 46 -2.29 -4.98 2.24
CA GLN A 46 -3.15 -6.00 1.58
C GLN A 46 -2.56 -7.42 1.68
N ILE A 47 -1.24 -7.55 1.52
CA ILE A 47 -0.52 -8.84 1.63
C ILE A 47 -0.62 -9.37 3.06
N VAL A 48 -0.32 -8.53 4.05
CA VAL A 48 -0.39 -8.92 5.48
C VAL A 48 -1.81 -9.27 5.86
N MET A 49 -2.82 -8.52 5.41
CA MET A 49 -4.23 -8.85 5.65
C MET A 49 -4.58 -10.23 5.08
N ARG A 50 -4.19 -10.51 3.83
CA ARG A 50 -4.48 -11.83 3.22
C ARG A 50 -3.81 -12.97 3.97
N GLN A 51 -2.53 -12.81 4.34
CA GLN A 51 -1.81 -13.83 5.11
C GLN A 51 -2.38 -14.00 6.52
N THR A 52 -2.87 -12.93 7.14
CA THR A 52 -3.53 -12.97 8.45
C THR A 52 -4.87 -13.70 8.36
N GLU A 53 -5.62 -13.52 7.26
CA GLU A 53 -6.91 -14.15 7.04
C GLU A 53 -6.81 -15.63 6.65
N GLN A 54 -5.89 -15.95 5.74
CA GLN A 54 -5.80 -17.26 5.07
C GLN A 54 -4.61 -18.11 5.56
N GLY A 55 -3.74 -17.56 6.41
CA GLY A 55 -2.52 -18.19 6.92
C GLY A 55 -1.27 -17.79 6.14
N GLU A 56 -0.09 -18.09 6.69
CA GLU A 56 1.22 -17.69 6.14
C GLU A 56 1.47 -18.18 4.70
N ASN A 57 0.83 -19.28 4.31
CA ASN A 57 0.93 -19.88 2.97
C ASN A 57 -0.11 -19.34 1.98
N ALA A 58 -0.80 -18.25 2.30
CA ALA A 58 -1.75 -17.63 1.39
C ALA A 58 -1.08 -17.24 0.07
N ASP A 59 -1.74 -17.52 -1.05
CA ASP A 59 -1.26 -17.04 -2.35
C ASP A 59 -1.46 -15.52 -2.43
N VAL A 60 -0.34 -14.80 -2.50
CA VAL A 60 -0.27 -13.34 -2.61
C VAL A 60 0.35 -12.90 -3.93
N THR A 61 0.49 -13.81 -4.90
CA THR A 61 1.20 -13.54 -6.17
C THR A 61 0.57 -12.38 -6.94
N ASP A 62 -0.76 -12.30 -6.99
CA ASP A 62 -1.45 -11.18 -7.64
C ASP A 62 -1.22 -9.85 -6.91
N LEU A 63 -1.13 -9.88 -5.57
CA LEU A 63 -0.86 -8.68 -4.76
C LEU A 63 0.58 -8.19 -4.95
N LEU A 64 1.55 -9.11 -5.04
CA LEU A 64 2.94 -8.78 -5.35
C LEU A 64 3.08 -8.17 -6.75
N GLN A 65 2.35 -8.70 -7.73
CA GLN A 65 2.33 -8.12 -9.08
C GLN A 65 1.72 -6.72 -9.06
N LYS A 66 0.57 -6.53 -8.40
CA LYS A 66 -0.07 -5.21 -8.24
C LYS A 66 0.85 -4.20 -7.54
N LYS A 67 1.59 -4.63 -6.52
CA LYS A 67 2.61 -3.82 -5.85
C LYS A 67 3.67 -3.35 -6.85
N HIS A 68 4.21 -4.27 -7.63
CA HIS A 68 5.23 -3.95 -8.63
C HIS A 68 4.71 -2.97 -9.69
N ASP A 69 3.53 -3.24 -10.25
CA ASP A 69 2.92 -2.40 -11.28
C ASP A 69 2.59 -0.99 -10.75
N GLY A 70 2.06 -0.91 -9.52
CA GLY A 70 1.79 0.35 -8.85
C GLY A 70 3.06 1.18 -8.64
N LEU A 71 4.14 0.56 -8.15
CA LEU A 71 5.42 1.24 -7.95
C LEU A 71 5.98 1.79 -9.27
N ILE A 72 5.88 1.03 -10.36
CA ILE A 72 6.29 1.50 -11.69
C ILE A 72 5.43 2.68 -12.13
N ALA A 73 4.11 2.60 -11.98
CA ALA A 73 3.20 3.67 -12.38
C ALA A 73 3.47 4.96 -11.60
N ALA A 74 3.70 4.87 -10.29
CA ALA A 74 4.06 6.01 -9.45
C ALA A 74 5.39 6.65 -9.91
N GLN A 75 6.41 5.83 -10.19
CA GLN A 75 7.69 6.31 -10.68
C GLN A 75 7.59 6.99 -12.05
N GLN A 76 6.86 6.39 -13.00
CA GLN A 76 6.64 6.98 -14.33
C GLN A 76 5.95 8.33 -14.24
N GLN A 77 5.00 8.46 -13.32
CA GLN A 77 4.26 9.70 -13.13
C GLN A 77 5.14 10.81 -12.52
N ILE A 78 6.08 10.48 -11.63
CA ILE A 78 7.11 11.41 -11.16
C ILE A 78 7.96 11.94 -12.32
N HIS A 79 8.45 11.04 -13.18
CA HIS A 79 9.25 11.43 -14.35
C HIS A 79 8.46 12.35 -15.29
N LYS A 80 7.20 12.03 -15.57
CA LYS A 80 6.33 12.85 -16.43
C LYS A 80 6.05 14.25 -15.87
N VAL A 81 5.97 14.40 -14.55
CA VAL A 81 5.83 15.72 -13.91
C VAL A 81 7.14 16.49 -14.00
N ALA A 82 8.27 15.85 -13.70
CA ALA A 82 9.60 16.46 -13.79
C ALA A 82 9.98 16.92 -15.21
N GLU A 83 9.52 16.22 -16.26
CA GLU A 83 9.74 16.63 -17.66
C GLU A 83 8.91 17.85 -18.10
N LYS A 84 7.91 18.25 -17.31
CA LYS A 84 7.02 19.38 -17.62
C LYS A 84 7.38 20.68 -16.88
N GLU A 85 8.25 20.60 -15.88
CA GLU A 85 8.80 21.75 -15.13
C GLU A 85 10.07 22.30 -15.81
#